data_AF-A0A961T316-F1
#
_entry.id   AF-A0A961T316-F1
#
_cell.length_a   1.000
_cell.length_b   1.000
_cell.length_c   1.000
_cell.angle_alpha   90.00
_cell.angle_beta   90.00
_cell.angle_gamma   90.00
#
_symmetry.space_group_name_H-M   'P 1'
#
loop_
_entity.id
_entity.type
_entity.pdbx_description
1 polymer ?
#
loop_
_entity_poly.entity_id
_entity_poly.type
_entity_poly.pdbx_seq_one_letter_code
_entity_poly.pdbx_strand_id
1 'polypeptide(L)'
;MKKAERTALIAIPIVILIGAGVAWAGSQGSALVGELPLFTLVVTAAFLIQWLAFIPAFVRQTEKFFDLTGSLTYISVTLLAVLLSPEKDGRSIL
;
A
#
# COMPACT_ATOMS: atom_id res chain seq x y z
N MET A 1 5.27 -30.49 4.05
CA MET A 1 5.27 -29.02 4.25
C MET A 1 5.64 -28.70 5.67
N LYS A 2 6.55 -27.75 5.88
CA LYS A 2 6.92 -27.23 7.20
C LYS A 2 5.75 -26.38 7.75
N LYS A 3 5.66 -26.25 9.09
CA LYS A 3 4.63 -25.44 9.75
C LYS A 3 4.57 -24.00 9.19
N ALA A 4 5.74 -23.39 8.98
CA ALA A 4 5.86 -22.04 8.43
C ALA A 4 5.30 -21.91 7.00
N GLU A 5 5.53 -22.89 6.13
CA GLU A 5 5.02 -22.89 4.74
C GLU A 5 3.49 -22.95 4.73
N ARG A 6 2.90 -23.79 5.60
CA ARG A 6 1.44 -23.89 5.74
C ARG A 6 0.84 -22.58 6.26
N THR A 7 1.51 -21.92 7.21
CA THR A 7 1.09 -20.59 7.69
C THR A 7 1.15 -19.55 6.58
N ALA A 8 2.24 -19.50 5.80
CA ALA A 8 2.39 -18.54 4.71
C ALA A 8 1.32 -18.70 3.61
N LEU A 9 1.02 -19.96 3.24
CA LEU A 9 -0.01 -20.26 2.24
C LEU A 9 -1.41 -19.80 2.63
N ILE A 10 -1.70 -19.70 3.93
CA ILE A 10 -2.98 -19.22 4.43
C ILE A 10 -2.93 -17.69 4.67
N ALA A 11 -1.85 -17.21 5.26
CA ALA A 11 -1.70 -15.81 5.63
C ALA A 11 -1.64 -14.86 4.42
N ILE A 12 -0.91 -15.23 3.36
CA ILE A 12 -0.74 -14.36 2.18
C ILE A 12 -2.10 -14.06 1.50
N PRO A 13 -2.93 -15.07 1.16
CA PRO A 13 -4.25 -14.80 0.61
C PRO A 13 -5.14 -13.97 1.54
N ILE A 14 -5.12 -14.25 2.85
CA ILE A 14 -5.91 -13.50 3.83
C ILE A 14 -5.51 -12.02 3.84
N VAL A 15 -4.20 -11.72 3.89
CA VAL A 15 -3.70 -10.34 3.89
C VAL A 15 -4.07 -9.62 2.58
N ILE A 16 -3.99 -10.32 1.44
CA ILE A 16 -4.41 -9.75 0.15
C ILE A 16 -5.92 -9.45 0.15
N LEU A 17 -6.75 -10.37 0.66
CA LEU A 17 -8.20 -10.18 0.75
C LEU A 17 -8.57 -9.02 1.69
N ILE A 18 -7.86 -8.89 2.83
CA ILE A 18 -8.04 -7.74 3.73
C ILE A 18 -7.65 -6.45 3.01
N GLY A 19 -6.50 -6.41 2.34
CA GLY A 19 -6.06 -5.24 1.56
C GLY A 19 -7.06 -4.85 0.47
N ALA A 20 -7.58 -5.84 -0.27
CA ALA A 20 -8.62 -5.62 -1.27
C ALA A 20 -9.93 -5.13 -0.65
N GLY A 21 -10.33 -5.66 0.50
CA GLY A 21 -11.49 -5.20 1.26
C GLY A 21 -11.35 -3.75 1.74
N VAL A 22 -10.17 -3.37 2.22
CA VAL A 22 -9.83 -1.99 2.60
C VAL A 22 -9.87 -1.07 1.38
N ALA A 23 -9.25 -1.48 0.27
CA ALA A 23 -9.28 -0.71 -0.98
C ALA A 23 -10.72 -0.49 -1.46
N TRP A 24 -11.56 -1.52 -1.44
CA TRP A 24 -12.95 -1.43 -1.83
C TRP A 24 -13.76 -0.52 -0.88
N ALA A 25 -13.63 -0.71 0.43
CA ALA A 25 -14.34 0.09 1.43
C ALA A 25 -13.95 1.58 1.35
N GLY A 26 -12.67 1.90 1.28
CA GLY A 26 -12.18 3.28 1.17
C GLY A 26 -12.39 3.91 -0.22
N SER A 27 -12.72 3.11 -1.24
CA SER A 27 -13.07 3.63 -2.57
C SER A 27 -14.50 4.15 -2.65
N GLN A 28 -15.36 3.83 -1.67
CA GLN A 28 -16.72 4.36 -1.63
C GLN A 28 -16.68 5.87 -1.38
N GLY A 29 -17.07 6.66 -2.38
CA GLY A 29 -16.99 8.12 -2.32
C GLY A 29 -15.58 8.68 -2.48
N SER A 30 -14.60 7.86 -2.89
CA SER A 30 -13.25 8.34 -3.22
C SER A 30 -13.26 9.16 -4.51
N ALA A 31 -12.34 10.12 -4.60
CA ALA A 31 -12.07 10.83 -5.84
C ALA A 31 -11.69 9.86 -6.97
N LEU A 32 -12.05 10.19 -8.21
CA LEU A 32 -11.71 9.39 -9.39
C LEU A 32 -10.51 9.99 -10.12
N VAL A 33 -9.58 9.11 -10.53
CA VAL A 33 -8.50 9.43 -11.47
C VAL A 33 -8.80 8.67 -12.76
N GLY A 34 -9.37 9.38 -13.74
CA GLY A 34 -10.01 8.73 -14.88
C GLY A 34 -11.22 7.92 -14.42
N GLU A 35 -11.19 6.61 -14.62
CA GLU A 35 -12.26 5.68 -14.20
C GLU A 35 -11.94 4.93 -12.90
N LEU A 36 -10.74 5.12 -12.34
CA LEU A 36 -10.27 4.37 -11.17
C LEU A 36 -10.39 5.20 -9.88
N PRO A 37 -10.90 4.62 -8.77
CA PRO A 37 -10.88 5.28 -7.47
C PRO A 37 -9.45 5.55 -7.01
N LEU A 38 -9.17 6.80 -6.62
CA LEU A 38 -7.88 7.24 -6.11
C LEU A 38 -7.43 6.38 -4.91
N PHE A 39 -8.35 6.03 -4.01
CA PHE A 39 -8.04 5.19 -2.87
C PHE A 39 -7.57 3.78 -3.28
N THR A 40 -8.19 3.18 -4.30
CA THR A 40 -7.72 1.91 -4.87
C THR A 40 -6.31 2.04 -5.44
N LEU A 41 -6.02 3.13 -6.15
CA LEU A 41 -4.68 3.38 -6.70
C LEU A 41 -3.62 3.51 -5.60
N VAL A 42 -3.93 4.26 -4.55
CA VAL A 42 -3.06 4.49 -3.38
C VAL A 42 -2.75 3.17 -2.65
N VAL A 43 -3.77 2.37 -2.34
CA VAL A 43 -3.59 1.08 -1.66
C VAL A 43 -2.81 0.10 -2.54
N THR A 44 -3.13 0.04 -3.84
CA THR A 44 -2.41 -0.82 -4.79
C THR A 44 -0.94 -0.43 -4.88
N ALA A 45 -0.64 0.87 -4.97
CA ALA A 45 0.73 1.37 -4.97
C ALA A 45 1.49 0.98 -3.69
N ALA A 46 0.85 1.09 -2.52
CA ALA A 46 1.46 0.68 -1.24
C ALA A 46 1.86 -0.81 -1.26
N PHE A 47 0.97 -1.69 -1.71
CA PHE A 47 1.25 -3.13 -1.81
C PHE A 47 2.39 -3.42 -2.79
N LEU A 48 2.37 -2.80 -3.98
CA LEU A 48 3.42 -2.99 -4.98
C LEU A 48 4.79 -2.53 -4.48
N ILE A 49 4.87 -1.35 -3.86
CA ILE A 49 6.12 -0.84 -3.30
C ILE A 49 6.65 -1.80 -2.22
N GLN A 50 5.79 -2.23 -1.29
CA GLN A 50 6.21 -3.13 -0.21
C GLN A 50 6.62 -4.52 -0.72
N TRP A 51 5.94 -5.08 -1.73
CA TRP A 51 6.35 -6.34 -2.34
C TRP A 51 7.69 -6.23 -3.07
N LEU A 52 7.92 -5.14 -3.81
CA LEU A 52 9.19 -4.90 -4.48
C LEU A 52 10.32 -4.70 -3.46
N ALA A 53 10.07 -3.93 -2.40
CA ALA A 53 11.05 -3.64 -1.38
C ALA A 53 11.31 -4.82 -0.42
N PHE A 54 10.37 -5.76 -0.32
CA PHE A 54 10.58 -7.00 0.43
C PHE A 54 11.77 -7.80 -0.10
N ILE A 55 11.99 -7.84 -1.42
CA ILE A 55 13.10 -8.59 -2.04
C ILE A 55 14.47 -8.13 -1.50
N PRO A 56 14.87 -6.84 -1.61
CA PRO A 56 16.13 -6.38 -1.03
C PRO A 56 16.13 -6.37 0.50
N ALA A 57 14.97 -6.16 1.15
CA ALA A 57 14.88 -6.22 2.62
C ALA A 57 15.21 -7.63 3.14
N PHE A 58 14.71 -8.66 2.47
CA PHE A 58 14.98 -10.06 2.81
C PHE A 58 16.45 -10.44 2.61
N VAL A 59 17.11 -9.87 1.59
CA VAL A 59 18.54 -10.10 1.33
C VAL A 59 19.43 -9.37 2.33
N ARG A 60 19.13 -8.11 2.64
CA ARG A 60 19.97 -7.25 3.49
C ARG A 60 19.72 -7.44 4.97
N GLN A 61 18.49 -7.79 5.36
CA GLN A 61 18.06 -8.03 6.74
C GLN A 61 18.48 -6.92 7.73
N THR A 62 18.48 -5.67 7.28
CA THR A 62 18.83 -4.53 8.14
C THR A 62 17.58 -3.78 8.59
N GLU A 63 17.55 -3.42 9.88
CA GLU A 63 16.48 -2.61 10.48
C GLU A 63 16.34 -1.27 9.76
N LYS A 64 17.47 -0.59 9.50
CA LYS A 64 17.50 0.70 8.81
C LYS A 64 16.89 0.65 7.40
N PHE A 65 17.06 -0.45 6.65
CA PHE A 65 16.46 -0.58 5.32
C PHE A 65 14.95 -0.76 5.41
N PHE A 66 14.47 -1.51 6.40
CA PHE A 66 13.05 -1.72 6.63
C PHE A 66 12.35 -0.40 7.00
N ASP A 67 12.92 0.38 7.92
CA ASP A 67 12.38 1.68 8.34
C ASP A 67 12.39 2.71 7.19
N LEU A 68 13.47 2.75 6.41
CA LEU A 68 13.57 3.61 5.24
C LEU A 68 12.51 3.25 4.19
N THR A 69 12.30 1.95 3.96
CA THR A 69 11.27 1.48 3.03
C THR A 69 9.88 1.90 3.50
N GLY A 70 9.56 1.70 4.78
CA GLY A 70 8.26 2.07 5.34
C GLY A 70 7.98 3.57 5.24
N SER A 71 8.96 4.41 5.60
CA SER A 71 8.84 5.87 5.48
C SER A 71 8.74 6.34 4.03
N LEU A 72 9.51 5.75 3.10
CA LEU A 72 9.39 6.05 1.67
C LEU A 72 8.02 5.66 1.12
N THR A 73 7.50 4.48 1.45
CA THR A 73 6.16 4.06 1.04
C THR A 73 5.12 5.05 1.53
N TYR A 74 5.15 5.45 2.81
CA TYR A 74 4.24 6.43 3.37
C TYR A 74 4.28 7.77 2.62
N ILE A 75 5.47 8.33 2.41
CA ILE A 75 5.66 9.60 1.69
C ILE A 75 5.16 9.47 0.25
N SER A 76 5.54 8.41 -0.47
CA SER A 76 5.16 8.20 -1.86
C SER A 76 3.65 8.10 -2.05
N VAL A 77 2.96 7.32 -1.23
CA VAL A 77 1.50 7.13 -1.39
C VAL A 77 0.71 8.35 -0.92
N THR A 78 1.21 9.09 0.08
CA THR A 78 0.63 10.38 0.50
C THR A 78 0.76 11.42 -0.60
N LEU A 79 1.96 11.56 -1.19
CA LEU A 79 2.18 12.46 -2.32
C LEU A 79 1.30 12.07 -3.52
N LEU A 80 1.19 10.78 -3.83
CA LEU A 80 0.32 10.30 -4.90
C LEU A 80 -1.14 10.69 -4.65
N ALA A 81 -1.64 10.52 -3.42
CA ALA A 81 -2.99 10.92 -3.05
C ALA A 81 -3.22 12.43 -3.22
N VAL A 82 -2.32 13.26 -2.70
CA VAL A 82 -2.44 14.73 -2.76
C VAL A 82 -2.33 15.25 -4.20
N LEU A 83 -1.38 14.73 -4.99
CA LEU A 83 -1.14 15.20 -6.35
C LEU A 83 -2.32 14.87 -7.28
N LEU A 84 -2.89 13.67 -7.12
CA LEU A 84 -3.99 13.16 -7.94
C LEU A 84 -5.38 13.51 -7.38
N SER A 85 -5.48 14.11 -6.20
CA SER A 85 -6.75 14.63 -5.69
C SER A 85 -7.23 15.77 -6.60
N PRO A 86 -8.47 15.70 -7.14
CA PRO A 86 -9.03 16.71 -8.03
C PRO A 86 -9.38 18.01 -7.28
N GLU A 87 -9.81 17.88 -6.03
CA GLU A 87 -10.07 19.00 -5.12
C GLU A 87 -8.87 19.14 -4.18
N LYS A 88 -8.25 20.32 -4.15
CA LYS A 88 -7.12 20.66 -3.26
C LYS A 88 -7.52 21.81 -2.36
N ASP A 89 -8.21 21.50 -1.29
CA ASP A 89 -8.57 22.45 -0.24
C ASP A 89 -7.52 22.43 0.89
N GLY A 90 -7.61 23.37 1.84
CA GLY A 90 -6.68 23.41 2.98
C GLY A 90 -6.70 22.14 3.83
N ARG A 91 -7.81 21.38 3.81
CA ARG A 91 -7.94 20.08 4.49
C ARG A 91 -7.15 18.97 3.79
N SER A 92 -6.88 19.11 2.50
CA SER A 92 -6.11 18.15 1.71
C SER A 92 -4.60 18.22 1.97
N ILE A 93 -4.12 19.28 2.63
CA ILE A 93 -2.70 19.54 2.91
C ILE A 93 -2.33 19.30 4.39
N LEU A 94 -3.32 19.37 5.30
CA LEU A 94 -3.18 19.14 6.75
C LEU A 94 -3.19 17.64 7.09
#